data_AF-A0A968DP21-F1
#
_entry.id   AF-A0A968DP21-F1
#
_cell.length_a   1.000
_cell.length_b   1.000
_cell.length_c   1.000
_cell.angle_alpha   90.00
_cell.angle_beta   90.00
_cell.angle_gamma   90.00
#
_symmetry.space_group_name_H-M   'P 1'
#
loop_
_entity.id
_entity.type
_entity.pdbx_description
1 polymer ?
#
loop_
_entity_poly.entity_id
_entity_poly.type
_entity_poly.pdbx_seq_one_letter_code
_entity_poly.pdbx_strand_id
1 'polypeptide(L)'
;IPDDTIIAAGETFTKTWELLNNGTCTWGAGYSLVFTAGDQMGSPDIRPLGQTVGPGETIELSITLTAPTEPGNYRGEWKLRNANGVLFGIGVEADDPFWVQIVVE
;
A
#
# COMPACT_ATOMS: atom_id res chain seq x y z
N ILE A 1 2.01 -2.77 -10.83
CA ILE A 1 0.85 -3.04 -11.71
C ILE A 1 -0.04 -1.79 -11.80
N PRO A 2 -0.48 -1.40 -13.01
CA PRO A 2 -1.53 -0.39 -13.21
C PRO A 2 -2.88 -0.84 -12.65
N ASP A 3 -3.80 0.10 -12.48
CA ASP A 3 -5.17 -0.20 -12.08
C ASP A 3 -5.92 -0.92 -13.21
N ASP A 4 -6.90 -1.74 -12.84
CA ASP A 4 -7.73 -2.56 -13.73
C ASP A 4 -6.93 -3.56 -14.58
N THR A 5 -5.71 -3.90 -14.14
CA THR A 5 -4.96 -5.01 -14.72
C THR A 5 -5.74 -6.31 -14.49
N ILE A 6 -5.95 -7.08 -15.56
CA ILE A 6 -6.56 -8.42 -15.50
C ILE A 6 -5.52 -9.39 -14.92
N ILE A 7 -5.88 -10.10 -13.87
CA ILE A 7 -5.05 -11.09 -13.17
C ILE A 7 -5.84 -12.40 -13.10
N ALA A 8 -5.20 -13.53 -13.35
CA ALA A 8 -5.90 -14.81 -13.30
C ALA A 8 -6.33 -15.16 -11.87
N ALA A 9 -7.46 -15.86 -11.75
CA ALA A 9 -7.94 -16.36 -10.47
C ALA A 9 -6.85 -17.12 -9.68
N GLY A 10 -6.59 -16.69 -8.44
CA GLY A 10 -5.56 -17.30 -7.57
C GLY A 10 -4.11 -16.97 -7.92
N GLU A 11 -3.85 -16.15 -8.94
CA GLU A 11 -2.49 -15.76 -9.33
C GLU A 11 -1.87 -14.82 -8.28
N THR A 12 -0.59 -15.05 -8.00
CA THR A 12 0.20 -14.14 -7.17
C THR A 12 0.81 -13.03 -8.02
N PHE A 13 0.68 -11.79 -7.57
CA PHE A 13 1.26 -10.63 -8.24
C PHE A 13 1.93 -9.68 -7.24
N THR A 14 2.81 -8.80 -7.73
CA THR A 14 3.47 -7.79 -6.89
C THR A 14 3.00 -6.39 -7.27
N LYS A 15 2.47 -5.65 -6.29
CA LYS A 15 2.21 -4.21 -6.40
C LYS A 15 3.39 -3.46 -5.78
N THR A 16 3.90 -2.49 -6.52
CA THR A 16 4.89 -1.53 -6.03
C THR A 16 4.31 -0.13 -6.14
N TRP A 17 4.41 0.64 -5.06
CA TRP A 17 4.14 2.06 -5.03
C TRP A 17 5.43 2.83 -4.81
N GLU A 18 5.62 3.92 -5.53
CA GLU A 18 6.66 4.90 -5.27
C GLU A 18 6.04 6.07 -4.50
N LEU A 19 6.51 6.35 -3.29
CA LEU A 19 5.97 7.37 -2.40
C LEU A 19 7.06 8.39 -2.04
N LEU A 20 6.73 9.68 -2.19
CA LEU A 20 7.58 10.79 -1.74
C LEU A 20 7.25 11.17 -0.30
N ASN A 21 8.26 11.29 0.56
CA ASN A 21 8.10 11.94 1.86
C ASN A 21 8.05 13.46 1.69
N ASN A 22 6.85 13.98 1.43
CA ASN A 22 6.59 15.41 1.34
C ASN A 22 6.32 16.08 2.70
N GLY A 23 6.61 15.38 3.80
CA GLY A 23 6.46 15.89 5.16
C GLY A 23 7.75 16.52 5.70
N THR A 24 7.72 16.91 6.98
CA THR A 24 8.90 17.44 7.68
C THR A 24 9.58 16.41 8.58
N CYS A 25 8.95 15.25 8.79
CA CYS A 25 9.43 14.21 9.68
C CYS A 25 10.05 13.07 8.88
N THR A 26 11.24 12.62 9.31
CA THR A 26 11.85 11.40 8.79
C THR A 26 10.99 10.19 9.14
N TRP A 27 10.66 9.38 8.14
CA TRP A 27 10.08 8.06 8.35
C TRP A 27 11.20 7.11 8.74
N GLY A 28 11.03 6.34 9.80
CA GLY A 28 12.09 5.47 10.32
C GLY A 28 11.53 4.32 11.13
N ALA A 29 12.23 3.91 12.19
CA ALA A 29 11.76 2.87 13.09
C ALA A 29 10.34 3.19 13.63
N GLY A 30 9.46 2.19 13.62
CA GLY A 30 8.05 2.34 14.03
C GLY A 30 7.10 2.80 12.93
N TYR A 31 7.61 3.21 11.75
CA TYR A 31 6.75 3.49 10.60
C TYR A 31 6.38 2.20 9.87
N SER A 32 5.13 2.10 9.41
CA SER A 32 4.61 0.91 8.74
C SER A 32 3.60 1.24 7.66
N LEU A 33 3.55 0.41 6.62
CA LEU A 33 2.43 0.27 5.71
C LEU A 33 1.30 -0.48 6.44
N VAL A 34 0.07 0.01 6.33
CA VAL A 34 -1.10 -0.54 7.03
C VAL A 34 -2.25 -0.71 6.06
N PHE A 35 -2.82 -1.93 6.02
CA PHE A 35 -4.07 -2.19 5.29
C PHE A 35 -5.22 -1.54 6.05
N THR A 36 -6.09 -0.82 5.34
CA THR A 36 -7.14 0.01 5.96
C THR A 36 -8.55 -0.35 5.51
N ALA A 37 -8.75 -0.76 4.26
CA ALA A 37 -10.06 -1.08 3.73
C ALA A 37 -10.00 -1.93 2.45
N GLY A 38 -11.16 -2.49 2.08
CA GLY A 38 -11.36 -3.21 0.83
C GLY A 38 -10.91 -4.67 0.88
N ASP A 39 -10.30 -5.13 -0.20
CA ASP A 39 -9.88 -6.51 -0.40
C ASP A 39 -8.40 -6.68 -0.05
N GLN A 40 -8.14 -7.46 1.00
CA GLN A 40 -6.79 -7.62 1.56
C GLN A 40 -5.87 -8.45 0.66
N MET A 41 -6.41 -9.34 -0.17
CA MET A 41 -5.66 -10.15 -1.14
C MET A 41 -4.42 -10.85 -0.56
N GLY A 42 -4.53 -11.32 0.69
CA GLY A 42 -3.44 -12.00 1.40
C GLY A 42 -2.34 -11.09 1.97
N SER A 43 -2.48 -9.76 1.87
CA SER A 43 -1.57 -8.80 2.49
C SER A 43 -1.59 -8.87 4.02
N PRO A 44 -0.47 -8.69 4.74
CA PRO A 44 -0.51 -8.50 6.18
C PRO A 44 -1.21 -7.19 6.55
N ASP A 45 -1.85 -7.14 7.74
CA ASP A 45 -2.49 -5.91 8.25
C ASP A 45 -1.47 -4.77 8.41
N ILE A 46 -0.25 -5.11 8.84
CA ILE A 46 0.81 -4.15 9.14
C ILE A 46 2.13 -4.72 8.61
N ARG A 47 2.88 -3.89 7.88
CA ARG A 47 4.23 -4.20 7.41
C ARG A 47 5.18 -3.02 7.73
N PRO A 48 6.25 -3.22 8.51
CA PRO A 48 7.26 -2.18 8.72
C PRO A 48 7.86 -1.70 7.41
N LEU A 49 8.17 -0.40 7.29
CA LEU A 49 8.83 0.13 6.08
C LEU A 49 10.25 -0.43 5.90
N GLY A 50 10.91 -0.78 7.01
CA GLY A 50 12.21 -1.44 7.01
C GLY A 50 13.40 -0.55 6.62
N GLN A 51 13.16 0.73 6.36
CA GLN A 51 14.19 1.71 5.98
C GLN A 51 13.82 3.12 6.45
N THR A 52 14.82 4.00 6.45
CA THR A 52 14.66 5.41 6.79
C THR A 52 14.42 6.21 5.52
N VAL A 53 13.46 7.15 5.55
CA VAL A 53 13.11 8.04 4.44
C VAL A 53 13.00 9.46 4.98
N GLY A 54 13.97 10.31 4.65
CA GLY A 54 14.00 11.71 5.03
C GLY A 54 13.00 12.57 4.25
N PRO A 55 12.71 13.80 4.72
CA PRO A 55 11.97 14.79 3.94
C PRO A 55 12.56 14.99 2.54
N GLY A 56 11.73 14.95 1.51
CA GLY A 56 12.12 15.07 0.11
C GLY A 56 12.68 13.79 -0.51
N GLU A 57 12.81 12.70 0.25
CA GLU A 57 13.24 11.39 -0.27
C GLU A 57 12.03 10.52 -0.65
N THR A 58 12.28 9.57 -1.54
CA THR A 58 11.29 8.64 -2.07
C THR A 58 11.54 7.22 -1.55
N ILE A 59 10.47 6.44 -1.41
CA ILE A 59 10.52 5.01 -1.08
C ILE A 59 9.68 4.19 -2.07
N GLU A 60 10.20 3.04 -2.47
CA GLU A 60 9.44 2.01 -3.15
C GLU A 60 8.90 0.98 -2.15
N LEU A 61 7.58 0.83 -2.09
CA LEU A 61 6.91 -0.15 -1.26
C LEU A 61 6.29 -1.25 -2.13
N SER A 62 6.91 -2.43 -2.09
CA SER A 62 6.42 -3.61 -2.79
C SER A 62 5.71 -4.59 -1.85
N ILE A 63 4.51 -5.05 -2.21
CA ILE A 63 3.83 -6.16 -1.54
C ILE A 63 3.43 -7.23 -2.54
N THR A 64 3.54 -8.49 -2.14
CA THR A 64 3.05 -9.65 -2.89
C THR A 64 1.64 -9.96 -2.42
N LEU A 65 0.72 -10.08 -3.36
CA LEU A 65 -0.71 -10.32 -3.16
C LEU A 65 -1.15 -11.52 -3.97
N THR A 66 -2.27 -12.12 -3.59
CA THR A 66 -2.91 -13.21 -4.32
C THR A 66 -4.29 -12.75 -4.77
N ALA A 67 -4.55 -12.82 -6.07
CA ALA A 67 -5.87 -12.52 -6.63
C ALA A 67 -6.91 -13.51 -6.08
N PRO A 68 -8.12 -13.03 -5.72
CA PRO A 68 -9.22 -13.92 -5.34
C PRO A 68 -9.55 -14.94 -6.44
N THR A 69 -10.25 -16.01 -6.07
CA THR A 69 -10.63 -17.07 -7.02
C THR A 69 -11.93 -16.81 -7.75
N GLU A 70 -12.76 -15.91 -7.21
CA GLU A 70 -14.01 -15.51 -7.84
C GLU A 70 -13.75 -14.37 -8.83
N PRO A 71 -14.37 -14.39 -10.03
CA PRO A 71 -14.28 -13.27 -10.95
C PRO A 71 -14.90 -12.00 -10.38
N GLY A 72 -14.28 -10.85 -10.65
CA GLY A 72 -14.77 -9.56 -10.16
C GLY A 72 -13.72 -8.46 -10.10
N ASN A 73 -14.17 -7.28 -9.67
CA ASN A 73 -13.29 -6.15 -9.41
C ASN A 73 -12.89 -6.16 -7.94
N TYR A 74 -11.59 -6.05 -7.68
CA TYR A 74 -11.04 -6.08 -6.32
C TYR A 74 -10.17 -4.86 -6.08
N ARG A 75 -10.34 -4.25 -4.90
CA ARG A 75 -9.58 -3.07 -4.51
C ARG A 75 -9.17 -3.15 -3.05
N GLY A 76 -7.86 -3.10 -2.80
CA GLY A 76 -7.31 -2.95 -1.46
C GLY A 76 -6.80 -1.53 -1.23
N GLU A 77 -6.91 -1.03 0.00
CA GLU A 77 -6.49 0.32 0.37
C GLU A 77 -5.52 0.31 1.55
N TRP A 78 -4.44 1.08 1.41
CA TRP A 78 -3.40 1.22 2.43
C TRP A 78 -3.13 2.68 2.79
N LYS A 79 -2.70 2.87 4.03
CA LYS A 79 -2.11 4.11 4.54
C LYS A 79 -0.76 3.81 5.19
N LEU A 80 0.04 4.84 5.41
CA LEU A 80 1.19 4.76 6.28
C LEU A 80 0.77 5.02 7.73
N ARG A 81 1.55 4.50 8.68
CA ARG A 81 1.38 4.74 10.12
C ARG A 81 2.70 5.19 10.69
N ASN A 82 2.70 6.26 11.49
CA ASN A 82 3.91 6.72 12.17
C ASN A 82 4.19 5.93 13.46
N ALA A 83 5.32 6.21 14.10
CA ALA A 83 5.75 5.54 15.34
C ALA A 83 4.79 5.71 16.53
N ASN A 84 3.92 6.73 16.51
CA ASN A 84 2.89 6.95 17.54
C ASN A 84 1.57 6.25 17.22
N GLY A 85 1.51 5.46 16.14
CA GLY A 85 0.30 4.75 15.72
C GLY A 85 -0.70 5.59 14.91
N VAL A 86 -0.35 6.82 14.55
CA VAL A 86 -1.24 7.70 13.76
C VAL A 86 -1.14 7.35 12.28
N LEU A 87 -2.29 7.11 11.64
CA LEU A 87 -2.39 6.88 10.20
C LEU A 87 -2.26 8.19 9.43
N PHE A 88 -1.57 8.14 8.30
CA PHE A 88 -1.48 9.21 7.33
C PHE A 88 -1.34 8.61 5.92
N GLY A 89 -1.81 9.34 4.93
CA GLY A 89 -1.92 8.90 3.55
C GLY A 89 -1.20 9.83 2.57
N ILE A 90 -1.70 9.80 1.34
CA ILE A 90 -1.32 10.71 0.27
C ILE A 90 -2.31 11.89 0.20
N GLY A 91 -2.15 12.76 -0.79
CA GLY A 91 -2.99 13.93 -0.99
C GLY A 91 -2.53 15.14 -0.18
N VAL A 92 -3.23 16.26 -0.35
CA VAL A 92 -2.88 17.55 0.25
C VAL A 92 -3.00 17.56 1.77
N GLU A 93 -3.99 16.85 2.33
CA GLU A 93 -4.21 16.71 3.77
C GLU A 93 -3.48 15.50 4.37
N ALA A 94 -2.74 14.74 3.55
CA ALA A 94 -2.10 13.48 3.95
C ALA A 94 -3.07 12.49 4.63
N ASP A 95 -4.29 12.36 4.10
CA ASP A 95 -5.31 11.45 4.62
C ASP A 95 -5.94 10.54 3.56
N ASP A 96 -5.58 10.66 2.29
CA ASP A 96 -6.12 9.77 1.26
C ASP A 96 -5.35 8.44 1.26
N PRO A 97 -6.03 7.29 1.15
CA PRO A 97 -5.33 6.02 0.95
C PRO A 97 -4.70 5.95 -0.44
N PHE A 98 -3.71 5.07 -0.58
CA PHE A 98 -3.24 4.58 -1.87
C PHE A 98 -3.64 3.11 -2.02
N TRP A 99 -3.83 2.66 -3.24
CA TRP A 99 -4.55 1.40 -3.49
C TRP A 99 -3.87 0.48 -4.50
N VAL A 100 -4.35 -0.74 -4.53
CA VAL A 100 -4.28 -1.62 -5.69
C VAL A 100 -5.69 -1.94 -6.15
N GLN A 101 -5.91 -1.91 -7.46
CA GLN A 101 -7.18 -2.26 -8.09
C GLN A 101 -6.90 -3.22 -9.25
N ILE A 102 -7.58 -4.36 -9.27
CA ILE A 102 -7.45 -5.40 -10.29
C ILE A 102 -8.81 -5.92 -10.72
N VAL A 103 -8.82 -6.59 -11.87
CA VAL A 103 -9.95 -7.39 -12.34
C VAL A 103 -9.51 -8.85 -12.35
N VAL A 104 -10.34 -9.74 -11.81
CA VAL A 104 -10.13 -11.20 -11.87
C VAL A 104 -11.07 -11.79 -12.92
N GLU A 105 -10.50 -12.59 -13.81
CA GLU A 105 -11.18 -13.38 -14.84
C GLU A 105 -10.80 -14.87 -14.75
#